data_AF-A0A9P5XNZ9-F1
#
_entry.id   AF-A0A9P5XNZ9-F1
#
_cell.length_a   1.000
_cell.length_b   1.000
_cell.length_c   1.000
_cell.angle_alpha   90.00
_cell.angle_beta   90.00
_cell.angle_gamma   90.00
#
_symmetry.space_group_name_H-M   'P 1'
#
loop_
_entity.id
_entity.type
_entity.pdbx_description
1 polymer ?
#
loop_
_entity_poly.entity_id
_entity_poly.type
_entity_poly.pdbx_seq_one_letter_code
_entity_poly.pdbx_strand_id
1 'polypeptide(L)'
;MLARLLMLFCVISLLHAGYSGYEHLSRLKALGQPQEALPKDIAIETLIGAIFGIIGASLYGSPLKQISWASEMRQHKIDEMDARIGFASYIHRGRNIFSNVQKQSIKKQT
;
A
#
# COMPACT_ATOMS: atom_id res chain seq x y z
N MET A 1 -3.88 -9.06 -2.40
CA MET A 1 -3.48 -10.33 -1.76
C MET A 1 -2.24 -10.93 -2.42
N LEU A 2 -2.24 -11.14 -3.73
CA LEU A 2 -1.11 -11.73 -4.48
C LEU A 2 0.24 -11.03 -4.23
N ALA A 3 0.30 -9.69 -4.35
CA ALA A 3 1.53 -8.93 -4.10
C ALA A 3 2.13 -9.19 -2.71
N ARG A 4 1.29 -9.28 -1.67
CA ARG A 4 1.73 -9.56 -0.30
C ARG A 4 2.27 -10.98 -0.14
N LEU A 5 1.68 -11.96 -0.83
CA LEU A 5 2.16 -13.34 -0.83
C LEU A 5 3.52 -13.46 -1.54
N LEU A 6 3.70 -12.81 -2.69
CA LEU A 6 4.98 -12.77 -3.40
C LEU A 6 6.07 -12.08 -2.57
N MET A 7 5.73 -11.00 -1.87
CA MET A 7 6.65 -10.33 -0.95
C MET A 7 7.01 -11.23 0.24
N LEU A 8 6.05 -11.95 0.82
CA LEU A 8 6.33 -12.94 1.88
C LEU A 8 7.26 -14.05 1.39
N PHE A 9 7.00 -14.59 0.20
CA PHE A 9 7.83 -15.61 -0.42
C PHE A 9 9.26 -15.12 -0.68
N CYS A 10 9.41 -13.90 -1.22
CA CYS A 10 10.70 -13.23 -1.39
C CYS A 10 11.48 -13.14 -0.07
N VAL A 11 10.84 -12.65 0.99
CA VAL A 11 11.47 -12.51 2.31
C VAL A 11 11.95 -13.86 2.85
N ILE A 12 11.10 -14.88 2.80
CA ILE A 12 11.46 -16.22 3.29
C ILE A 12 12.61 -16.81 2.45
N SER A 13 12.54 -16.72 1.13
CA SER A 13 13.56 -17.25 0.23
C SER A 13 14.91 -16.55 0.39
N LEU A 14 14.93 -15.22 0.53
CA LEU A 14 16.17 -14.47 0.78
C LEU A 14 16.77 -14.76 2.16
N LEU A 15 15.93 -14.93 3.19
CA LEU A 15 16.41 -15.33 4.51
C LEU A 15 16.99 -16.75 4.50
N HIS A 16 16.32 -17.67 3.80
CA HIS A 16 16.79 -19.05 3.64
C HIS A 16 18.14 -19.09 2.91
N ALA A 17 18.23 -18.48 1.73
CA ALA A 17 19.45 -18.45 0.94
C ALA A 17 20.59 -17.68 1.65
N GLY A 18 20.26 -16.62 2.40
CA GLY A 18 21.21 -15.88 3.23
C GLY A 18 21.77 -16.74 4.38
N TYR A 19 20.92 -17.53 5.03
CA TYR A 19 21.35 -18.49 6.05
C TYR A 19 22.24 -19.59 5.44
N SER A 20 21.88 -20.16 4.29
CA SER A 20 22.69 -21.15 3.58
C SER A 20 24.06 -20.61 3.17
N GLY A 21 24.11 -19.36 2.68
CA GLY A 21 25.37 -18.68 2.37
C GLY A 21 26.23 -18.46 3.61
N TYR A 22 25.62 -18.02 4.72
CA TYR A 22 26.31 -17.83 5.99
C TYR A 22 26.89 -19.13 6.53
N GLU A 23 26.13 -20.23 6.49
CA GLU A 23 26.58 -21.53 6.94
C GLU A 23 27.75 -22.04 6.09
N HIS A 24 27.63 -21.93 4.75
CA HIS A 24 28.68 -22.34 3.83
C HIS A 24 30.00 -21.58 4.09
N LEU A 25 29.94 -20.25 4.19
CA LEU A 25 31.12 -19.41 4.47
C LEU A 25 31.70 -19.65 5.88
N SER A 26 30.85 -19.92 6.87
CA SER A 26 31.30 -20.23 8.23
C SER A 26 32.06 -21.55 8.29
N ARG A 27 31.58 -22.57 7.56
CA ARG A 27 32.26 -23.87 7.44
C ARG A 27 33.62 -23.74 6.74
N LEU A 28 33.68 -23.02 5.62
CA LEU A 28 34.93 -22.76 4.89
C LEU A 28 35.96 -22.05 5.76
N LYS A 29 35.52 -21.08 6.57
CA LYS A 29 36.37 -20.37 7.53
C LYS A 29 36.91 -21.31 8.61
N ALA A 30 36.08 -22.20 9.14
CA ALA A 30 36.50 -23.20 10.13
C ALA A 30 37.50 -24.22 9.56
N LEU A 31 37.39 -24.55 8.27
CA LEU A 31 38.31 -25.44 7.54
C LEU A 31 39.61 -24.76 7.11
N GLY A 32 39.76 -23.44 7.33
CA GLY A 32 40.95 -22.69 6.92
C GLY A 32 41.06 -22.47 5.40
N GLN A 33 39.95 -22.60 4.66
CA GLN A 33 39.89 -22.45 3.19
C GLN A 33 38.98 -21.28 2.79
N PRO A 34 39.45 -20.02 2.90
CA PRO A 34 38.57 -18.84 2.78
C PRO A 34 38.17 -18.43 1.35
N GLN A 35 38.54 -19.15 0.29
CA GLN A 35 38.45 -18.67 -1.09
C GLN A 35 37.63 -19.55 -2.06
N GLU A 36 36.67 -20.32 -1.58
CA GLU A 36 35.74 -20.98 -2.52
C GLU A 36 34.62 -20.04 -2.96
N ALA A 37 34.30 -20.09 -4.25
CA ALA A 37 33.17 -19.39 -4.82
C ALA A 37 31.85 -19.95 -4.25
N LEU A 38 30.83 -19.09 -4.11
CA LEU A 38 29.52 -19.55 -3.65
C LEU A 38 28.95 -20.63 -4.59
N PRO A 39 28.32 -21.68 -4.03
CA PRO A 39 27.59 -22.66 -4.81
C PRO A 39 26.56 -21.98 -5.70
N LYS A 40 26.49 -22.41 -6.97
CA LYS A 40 25.53 -21.86 -7.95
C LYS A 40 24.09 -21.98 -7.49
N ASP A 41 23.77 -23.00 -6.68
CA ASP A 41 22.43 -23.22 -6.14
C ASP A 41 21.95 -22.03 -5.28
N ILE A 42 22.78 -21.57 -4.33
CA ILE A 42 22.49 -20.40 -3.48
C ILE A 42 22.38 -19.12 -4.35
N ALA A 43 23.21 -18.99 -5.38
CA ALA A 43 23.13 -17.86 -6.30
C ALA A 43 21.83 -17.87 -7.12
N ILE A 44 21.34 -19.04 -7.52
CA ILE A 44 20.08 -19.18 -8.26
C ILE A 44 18.89 -18.93 -7.33
N GLU A 45 18.91 -19.47 -6.11
CA GLU A 45 17.85 -19.28 -5.12
C GLU A 45 17.70 -17.80 -4.74
N THR A 46 18.80 -17.10 -4.49
CA THR A 46 18.78 -15.64 -4.23
C THR A 46 18.25 -14.85 -5.43
N LEU A 47 18.63 -15.21 -6.66
CA LEU A 47 18.15 -14.55 -7.87
C LEU A 47 16.64 -14.76 -8.07
N ILE A 48 16.14 -15.98 -7.85
CA ILE A 48 14.71 -16.30 -7.92
C ILE A 48 13.94 -15.52 -6.85
N GLY A 49 14.43 -15.50 -5.60
CA GLY A 49 13.84 -14.71 -4.52
C GLY A 49 13.75 -13.21 -4.87
N ALA A 50 14.82 -12.66 -5.43
CA ALA A 50 14.87 -11.27 -5.88
C ALA A 50 13.85 -10.98 -7.00
N ILE A 51 13.70 -11.86 -7.99
CA ILE A 51 12.71 -11.72 -9.07
C ILE A 51 11.29 -11.68 -8.49
N PHE A 52 10.96 -12.59 -7.57
CA PHE A 52 9.66 -12.56 -6.90
C PHE A 52 9.45 -11.28 -6.09
N GLY A 53 10.50 -10.76 -5.46
CA GLY A 53 10.47 -9.47 -4.78
C GLY A 53 10.16 -8.30 -5.71
N ILE A 54 10.82 -8.24 -6.87
CA ILE A 54 10.59 -7.19 -7.88
C ILE A 54 9.13 -7.23 -8.38
N ILE A 55 8.64 -8.42 -8.73
CA ILE A 55 7.26 -8.60 -9.20
C ILE A 55 6.27 -8.25 -8.08
N GLY A 56 6.51 -8.75 -6.86
CA GLY A 56 5.68 -8.47 -5.69
C GLY A 56 5.60 -6.97 -5.37
N ALA A 57 6.73 -6.27 -5.41
CA ALA A 57 6.81 -4.83 -5.19
C ALA A 57 6.11 -4.02 -6.28
N SER A 58 6.28 -4.42 -7.56
CA SER A 58 5.60 -3.78 -8.69
C SER A 58 4.08 -3.88 -8.58
N LEU A 59 3.55 -5.05 -8.18
CA LEU A 59 2.12 -5.28 -8.00
C LEU A 59 1.55 -4.68 -6.70
N TYR A 60 2.40 -4.28 -5.75
CA TYR A 60 1.95 -3.66 -4.51
C TYR A 60 1.51 -2.21 -4.71
N GLY A 61 1.96 -1.56 -5.79
CA GLY A 61 1.63 -0.17 -6.10
C GLY A 61 0.12 0.08 -6.26
N SER A 62 -0.33 1.25 -5.78
CA SER A 62 -1.67 1.74 -6.09
C SER A 62 -1.80 1.98 -7.59
N PRO A 63 -2.98 1.75 -8.20
CA PRO A 63 -3.20 2.11 -9.60
C PRO A 63 -2.91 3.59 -9.83
N LEU A 64 -2.33 3.90 -10.99
CA LEU A 64 -2.05 5.28 -11.38
C LEU A 64 -3.37 6.04 -11.56
N LYS A 65 -3.43 7.24 -10.98
CA LYS A 65 -4.54 8.16 -11.18
C LYS A 65 -4.42 8.80 -12.57
N GLN A 66 -5.55 9.01 -13.25
CA GLN A 66 -5.56 9.72 -14.52
C GLN A 66 -5.15 11.19 -14.33
N ILE A 67 -4.34 11.71 -15.25
CA ILE A 67 -3.82 13.08 -15.19
C ILE A 67 -4.78 14.12 -15.77
N SER A 68 -5.76 13.69 -16.58
CA SER A 68 -6.66 14.61 -17.26
C SER A 68 -7.70 15.20 -16.30
N TRP A 69 -7.69 16.53 -16.19
CA TRP A 69 -8.71 17.30 -15.47
C TRP A 69 -10.14 16.98 -15.93
N ALA A 70 -10.33 16.70 -17.23
CA ALA A 70 -11.64 16.32 -17.75
C ALA A 70 -12.10 14.96 -17.20
N SER A 71 -11.19 14.01 -16.98
CA SER A 71 -11.52 12.72 -16.36
C SER A 71 -11.85 12.86 -14.89
N GLU A 72 -11.13 13.72 -14.17
CA GLU A 72 -11.42 14.00 -12.76
C GLU A 72 -12.77 14.69 -12.60
N MET A 73 -13.02 15.74 -13.40
CA MET A 73 -14.25 16.54 -13.29
C MET A 73 -15.52 15.75 -13.63
N ARG A 74 -15.41 14.67 -14.42
CA ARG A 74 -16.54 13.75 -14.66
C ARG A 74 -17.00 13.00 -13.41
N GLN A 75 -16.16 12.86 -12.40
CA GLN A 75 -16.52 12.18 -11.14
C GLN A 75 -17.28 13.11 -10.18
N HIS A 76 -17.19 14.43 -10.39
CA HIS A 76 -17.82 15.43 -9.53
C HIS A 76 -19.19 15.87 -10.06
N LYS A 77 -20.12 16.14 -9.15
CA LYS A 77 -21.44 16.68 -9.50
C LYS A 77 -21.43 18.19 -9.51
N ILE A 78 -22.33 18.77 -10.30
CA ILE A 78 -22.51 20.23 -10.41
C ILE A 78 -22.83 20.83 -9.03
N ASP A 79 -23.69 20.17 -8.24
CA ASP A 79 -24.08 20.62 -6.91
C ASP A 79 -22.88 20.70 -5.94
N GLU A 80 -21.90 19.82 -6.09
CA GLU A 80 -20.69 19.82 -5.24
C GLU A 80 -19.79 21.03 -5.56
N MET A 81 -19.68 21.38 -6.84
CA MET A 81 -18.94 22.56 -7.29
C MET A 81 -19.70 23.86 -6.98
N ASP A 82 -21.03 23.83 -7.05
CA ASP A 82 -21.89 24.99 -6.82
C ASP A 82 -22.21 25.24 -5.34
N ALA A 83 -21.93 24.28 -4.46
CA ALA A 83 -22.08 24.43 -3.01
C ALA A 83 -21.27 25.60 -2.43
N ARG A 84 -20.20 26.04 -3.12
CA ARG A 84 -19.40 27.25 -2.84
C ARG A 84 -19.30 27.55 -1.35
N ILE A 85 -18.72 26.62 -0.58
CA ILE A 85 -18.76 26.62 0.89
C ILE A 85 -18.22 27.94 1.48
N GLY A 86 -17.22 28.56 0.84
CA GLY A 86 -16.70 29.88 1.25
C GLY A 86 -17.69 31.04 1.16
N PHE A 87 -18.79 30.87 0.43
CA PHE A 87 -19.89 31.83 0.27
C PHE A 87 -21.23 31.27 0.77
N ALA A 88 -21.19 30.22 1.60
CA ALA A 88 -22.40 29.62 2.12
C ALA A 88 -23.22 30.63 2.94
N SER A 89 -24.50 30.81 2.57
CA SER A 89 -25.44 31.63 3.33
C SER A 89 -26.18 30.77 4.34
N TYR A 90 -26.12 31.17 5.62
CA TYR A 90 -26.88 30.53 6.71
C TYR A 90 -28.30 31.09 6.86
N ILE A 91 -28.68 32.08 6.05
CA ILE A 91 -30.01 32.67 6.03
C ILE A 91 -30.79 32.06 4.85
N HIS A 92 -31.21 30.80 5.03
CA HIS A 92 -32.01 30.06 4.04
C HIS A 92 -33.20 29.39 4.72
N ARG A 93 -34.18 28.96 3.91
CA ARG A 93 -35.45 28.36 4.38
C ARG A 93 -35.24 27.11 5.26
N GLY A 94 -34.11 26.42 5.10
CA GLY A 94 -33.75 25.26 5.92
C GLY A 94 -33.71 25.57 7.42
N ARG A 95 -33.36 26.81 7.81
CA ARG A 95 -33.37 27.23 9.22
C ARG A 95 -34.74 27.03 9.89
N ASN A 96 -35.83 27.30 9.18
CA ASN A 96 -37.19 27.17 9.74
C ASN A 96 -37.77 25.77 9.55
N ILE A 97 -37.31 25.04 8.54
CA ILE A 97 -37.75 23.67 8.25
C ILE A 97 -37.11 22.68 9.24
N PHE A 98 -35.84 22.86 9.58
CA PHE A 98 -35.09 21.94 10.46
C PHE A 98 -35.07 22.35 11.94
N SER A 99 -35.57 23.54 12.30
CA SER A 99 -35.58 24.03 13.70
C SER A 99 -36.38 23.14 14.65
N ASN A 100 -37.51 22.59 14.19
CA ASN A 100 -38.36 21.73 15.02
C ASN A 100 -37.77 20.33 15.22
N VAL A 101 -37.03 19.81 14.23
CA VAL A 101 -36.35 18.51 14.29
C VAL A 101 -35.20 18.56 15.30
N GLN A 102 -34.42 19.65 15.31
CA GLN A 102 -33.33 19.84 16.26
C GLN A 102 -33.83 19.93 17.71
N LYS A 103 -34.96 20.61 17.93
CA LYS A 103 -35.57 20.75 19.26
C LYS A 103 -36.07 19.42 19.85
N GLN A 104 -36.48 18.48 19.00
CA GLN A 104 -36.91 17.13 19.41
C GLN A 104 -35.72 16.20 19.71
N SER A 105 -34.63 16.30 18.95
CA SER A 105 -33.40 15.52 19.21
C SER A 105 -32.78 15.87 20.57
N ILE A 106 -32.71 17.16 20.92
CA ILE A 106 -32.11 17.62 22.18
C ILE A 106 -32.92 17.14 23.39
N LYS A 107 -34.25 17.12 23.30
CA LYS A 107 -35.15 16.67 24.38
C LYS A 107 -35.12 15.16 24.62
N LYS A 108 -34.65 14.36 23.65
CA LYS A 108 -34.57 12.89 23.75
C LYS A 108 -33.26 12.41 24.42
N GLN A 109 -32.32 13.33 24.62
CA GLN A 109 -30.97 13.07 25.11
C GLN A 109 -30.76 13.57 26.55
N THR A 110 -31.74 14.29 27.10
CA THR A 110 -31.90 14.68 28.51
C THR A 110 -33.02 13.86 29.14
#